data_AF-A0A535WUX5-F1
#
_entry.id   AF-A0A535WUX5-F1
#
_cell.length_a   1.000
_cell.length_b   1.000
_cell.length_c   1.000
_cell.angle_alpha   90.00
_cell.angle_beta   90.00
_cell.angle_gamma   90.00
#
_symmetry.space_group_name_H-M   'P 1'
#
loop_
_entity.id
_entity.type
_entity.pdbx_description
1 polymer ?
#
loop_
_entity_poly.entity_id
_entity_poly.type
_entity_poly.pdbx_seq_one_letter_code
_entity_poly.pdbx_strand_id
1 'polypeptide(L)'
;MPWEIGLAETQQTLRRSGLRGRVRLRVDGGVKSGRDVVIAALLGADEYSFGTAALLAEGCIMVRTCHLDTCPVGIATQRPELRAKFAGTPEMLEAYLTHVAHEIRHILAGLGLRSLDDAIGRTDLLTQRTTGEARADRLDLSNLLVDDGSEPRRFHKTVGTPTALSARGWAVRSRWSSAHRRRPGPHG
;
A
#
# COMPACT_ATOMS: atom_id res chain seq x y z
N MET A 1 1.50 2.55 -17.53
CA MET A 1 0.61 1.38 -17.39
C MET A 1 -0.21 1.57 -16.13
N PRO A 2 -1.54 1.30 -16.15
CA PRO A 2 -2.38 1.33 -14.96
C PRO A 2 -1.91 0.32 -13.91
N TRP A 3 -2.07 0.65 -12.62
CA TRP A 3 -1.62 -0.23 -11.54
C TRP A 3 -2.45 -1.51 -11.47
N GLU A 4 -3.70 -1.47 -11.94
CA GLU A 4 -4.63 -2.61 -11.99
C GLU A 4 -4.05 -3.77 -12.79
N ILE A 5 -3.41 -3.45 -13.93
CA ILE A 5 -2.80 -4.46 -14.81
C ILE A 5 -1.57 -5.07 -14.15
N GLY A 6 -0.64 -4.22 -13.69
CA GLY A 6 0.60 -4.71 -13.08
C GLY A 6 0.36 -5.47 -11.77
N LEU A 7 -0.62 -5.05 -10.97
CA LEU A 7 -1.00 -5.72 -9.74
C LEU A 7 -1.59 -7.10 -10.02
N ALA A 8 -2.56 -7.20 -10.93
CA ALA A 8 -3.20 -8.47 -11.28
C ALA A 8 -2.19 -9.44 -11.90
N GLU A 9 -1.33 -8.99 -12.80
CA GLU A 9 -0.29 -9.82 -13.40
C GLU A 9 0.73 -10.33 -12.36
N THR A 10 1.14 -9.45 -11.44
CA THR A 10 2.05 -9.82 -10.35
C THR A 10 1.40 -10.84 -9.42
N GLN A 11 0.14 -10.61 -9.02
CA GLN A 11 -0.66 -11.54 -8.22
C GLN A 11 -0.71 -12.92 -8.89
N GLN A 12 -1.12 -12.97 -10.16
CA GLN A 12 -1.29 -14.21 -10.91
C GLN A 12 0.03 -14.96 -11.10
N THR A 13 1.10 -14.25 -11.44
CA THR A 13 2.43 -14.84 -11.62
C THR A 13 2.97 -15.43 -10.32
N LEU A 14 2.78 -14.73 -9.21
CA LEU A 14 3.23 -15.21 -7.90
C LEU A 14 2.40 -16.39 -7.40
N ARG A 15 1.09 -16.44 -7.69
CA ARG A 15 0.25 -17.60 -7.34
C ARG A 15 0.64 -18.81 -8.18
N ARG A 16 0.76 -18.67 -9.51
CA ARG A 16 1.19 -19.76 -10.42
C ARG A 16 2.57 -20.34 -10.08
N SER A 17 3.46 -19.54 -9.47
CA SER A 17 4.79 -19.98 -9.05
C SER A 17 4.86 -20.47 -7.59
N GLY A 18 3.75 -20.47 -6.85
CA GLY A 18 3.73 -20.85 -5.43
C GLY A 18 4.50 -19.89 -4.50
N LEU A 19 4.74 -18.66 -4.95
CA LEU A 19 5.52 -17.65 -4.23
C LEU A 19 4.65 -16.60 -3.53
N ARG A 20 3.35 -16.51 -3.87
CA ARG A 20 2.47 -15.43 -3.37
C ARG A 20 2.40 -15.34 -1.84
N GLY A 21 2.43 -16.48 -1.16
CA GLY A 21 2.44 -16.53 0.30
C GLY A 21 3.68 -15.92 0.98
N ARG A 22 4.76 -15.66 0.21
CA ARG A 22 6.08 -15.24 0.74
C ARG A 22 6.37 -13.76 0.57
N VAL A 23 5.58 -13.05 -0.23
CA VAL A 23 5.81 -11.63 -0.54
C VAL A 23 4.55 -10.82 -0.27
N ARG A 24 4.73 -9.58 0.21
CA ARG A 24 3.65 -8.60 0.28
C ARG A 24 3.58 -7.79 -0.99
N LEU A 25 2.37 -7.60 -1.51
CA LEU A 25 2.11 -6.72 -2.63
C LEU A 25 1.60 -5.39 -2.12
N ARG A 26 2.30 -4.32 -2.47
CA ARG A 26 1.91 -2.95 -2.15
C ARG A 26 1.51 -2.23 -3.42
N VAL A 27 0.43 -1.46 -3.35
CA VAL A 27 0.00 -0.58 -4.45
C VAL A 27 0.13 0.89 -4.06
N ASP A 28 0.44 1.72 -5.05
CA ASP A 28 0.35 3.17 -5.08
C ASP A 28 -0.05 3.59 -6.51
N GLY A 29 -0.38 4.86 -6.73
CA GLY A 29 -0.68 5.41 -8.04
C GLY A 29 -2.11 5.90 -8.18
N GLY A 30 -2.46 6.94 -7.41
CA GLY A 30 -3.78 7.58 -7.50
C GLY A 30 -4.86 6.94 -6.61
N VAL A 31 -4.46 6.06 -5.68
CA VAL A 31 -5.32 5.56 -4.61
C VAL A 31 -5.73 6.74 -3.73
N LYS A 32 -7.03 7.02 -3.64
CA LYS A 32 -7.56 8.21 -2.96
C LYS A 32 -8.80 7.93 -2.12
N SER A 33 -9.51 6.84 -2.36
CA SER A 33 -10.76 6.49 -1.68
C SER A 33 -10.71 5.08 -1.08
N GLY A 34 -11.66 4.79 -0.19
CA GLY A 34 -11.85 3.44 0.33
C GLY A 34 -12.23 2.43 -0.77
N ARG A 35 -12.98 2.87 -1.78
CA ARG A 35 -13.26 2.05 -2.97
C ARG A 35 -12.00 1.63 -3.71
N ASP A 36 -11.05 2.54 -3.90
CA ASP A 36 -9.79 2.22 -4.59
C ASP A 36 -8.99 1.16 -3.82
N VAL A 37 -8.95 1.29 -2.48
CA VAL A 37 -8.31 0.31 -1.59
C VAL A 37 -8.99 -1.06 -1.71
N VAL A 38 -10.32 -1.12 -1.68
CA VAL A 38 -11.04 -2.40 -1.80
C VAL A 38 -10.79 -3.04 -3.17
N ILE A 39 -10.81 -2.27 -4.27
CA ILE A 39 -10.50 -2.81 -5.61
C ILE A 39 -9.07 -3.35 -5.65
N ALA A 40 -8.10 -2.60 -5.11
CA ALA A 40 -6.73 -3.08 -5.02
C ALA A 40 -6.61 -4.36 -4.18
N ALA A 41 -7.35 -4.46 -3.06
CA ALA A 41 -7.41 -5.68 -2.26
C ALA A 41 -7.92 -6.85 -3.10
N LEU A 42 -9.09 -6.70 -3.74
CA LEU A 42 -9.70 -7.73 -4.57
C LEU A 42 -8.78 -8.18 -5.73
N LEU A 43 -7.96 -7.28 -6.27
CA LEU A 43 -6.93 -7.59 -7.28
C LEU A 43 -5.63 -8.20 -6.71
N GLY A 44 -5.45 -8.20 -5.38
CA GLY A 44 -4.36 -8.93 -4.71
C GLY A 44 -3.39 -8.11 -3.85
N ALA A 45 -3.62 -6.82 -3.65
CA ALA A 45 -2.74 -5.99 -2.80
C ALA A 45 -2.92 -6.27 -1.30
N ASP A 46 -1.81 -6.41 -0.58
CA ASP A 46 -1.75 -6.50 0.89
C ASP A 46 -1.58 -5.13 1.57
N GLU A 47 -1.00 -4.15 0.88
CA GLU A 47 -0.69 -2.82 1.41
C GLU A 47 -1.03 -1.70 0.41
N TYR A 48 -1.42 -0.54 0.92
CA TYR A 48 -1.92 0.58 0.13
C TYR A 48 -1.20 1.87 0.53
N SER A 49 -0.70 2.62 -0.44
CA SER A 49 0.03 3.87 -0.22
C SER A 49 -0.76 5.06 -0.74
N PHE A 50 -0.65 6.18 -0.02
CA PHE A 50 -1.32 7.43 -0.34
C PHE A 50 -0.28 8.55 -0.45
N GLY A 51 0.04 8.95 -1.69
CA GLY A 51 0.92 10.10 -1.95
C GLY A 51 0.11 11.38 -2.12
N THR A 52 -0.31 11.66 -3.36
CA THR A 52 -1.03 12.89 -3.73
C THR A 52 -2.28 13.15 -2.87
N ALA A 53 -3.04 12.12 -2.51
CA ALA A 53 -4.24 12.31 -1.69
C ALA A 53 -3.91 12.78 -0.27
N ALA A 54 -2.80 12.30 0.33
CA ALA A 54 -2.31 12.79 1.60
C ALA A 54 -1.85 14.26 1.49
N LEU A 55 -1.13 14.61 0.42
CA LEU A 55 -0.73 16.01 0.18
C LEU A 55 -1.94 16.94 -0.01
N LEU A 56 -3.00 16.47 -0.68
CA LEU A 56 -4.25 17.21 -0.82
C LEU A 56 -4.92 17.42 0.55
N ALA A 57 -4.96 16.38 1.39
CA ALA A 57 -5.47 16.50 2.75
C ALA A 57 -4.67 17.52 3.59
N GLU A 58 -3.37 17.64 3.36
CA GLU A 58 -2.50 18.62 4.02
C GLU A 58 -2.53 20.04 3.40
N GLY A 59 -3.34 20.26 2.36
CA GLY A 59 -3.56 21.60 1.77
C GLY A 59 -2.93 21.84 0.40
N CYS A 60 -2.45 20.80 -0.30
CA CYS A 60 -2.01 20.94 -1.67
C CYS A 60 -3.18 21.40 -2.56
N ILE A 61 -2.94 22.44 -3.37
CA ILE A 61 -3.93 22.99 -4.30
C ILE A 61 -3.70 22.57 -5.76
N MET A 62 -2.81 21.59 -5.99
CA MET A 62 -2.51 21.02 -7.31
C MET A 62 -2.08 22.05 -8.38
N VAL A 63 -1.33 23.09 -7.98
CA VAL A 63 -0.82 24.13 -8.89
C VAL A 63 0.34 23.65 -9.80
N ARG A 64 0.92 22.47 -9.51
CA ARG A 64 1.95 21.78 -10.33
C ARG A 64 3.28 22.55 -10.52
N THR A 65 3.62 23.45 -9.60
CA THR A 65 4.91 24.16 -9.58
C THR A 65 5.94 23.55 -8.64
N CYS A 66 5.75 22.30 -8.20
CA CYS A 66 6.61 21.65 -7.20
C CYS A 66 8.10 21.65 -7.57
N HIS A 67 8.41 21.54 -8.87
CA HIS A 67 9.77 21.53 -9.40
C HIS A 67 10.45 22.91 -9.46
N LEU A 68 9.68 23.99 -9.26
CA LEU A 68 10.17 25.38 -9.34
C LEU A 68 10.56 25.94 -7.97
N ASP A 69 10.38 25.17 -6.89
CA ASP A 69 10.61 25.64 -5.52
C ASP A 69 9.73 26.87 -5.15
N THR A 70 8.55 26.99 -5.77
CA THR A 70 7.61 28.10 -5.59
C THR A 70 6.23 27.64 -5.13
N CYS A 71 6.16 26.58 -4.32
CA CYS A 71 4.89 26.08 -3.80
C CYS A 71 4.18 27.17 -2.96
N PRO A 72 2.99 27.65 -3.35
CA PRO A 72 2.35 28.80 -2.70
C PRO A 72 1.80 28.48 -1.30
N VAL A 73 1.63 27.19 -0.99
CA VAL A 73 1.08 26.67 0.28
C VAL A 73 2.16 26.01 1.15
N GLY A 74 3.44 26.15 0.80
CA GLY A 74 4.55 25.72 1.67
C GLY A 74 4.84 24.22 1.73
N ILE A 75 4.21 23.38 0.88
CA ILE A 75 4.42 21.92 0.88
C ILE A 75 5.73 21.53 0.19
N ALA A 76 5.87 21.84 -1.10
CA ALA A 76 7.00 21.42 -1.93
C ALA A 76 7.94 22.60 -2.22
N THR A 77 8.56 23.15 -1.17
CA THR A 77 9.52 24.25 -1.26
C THR A 77 10.50 24.24 -0.09
N GLN A 78 11.73 24.69 -0.33
CA GLN A 78 12.75 24.88 0.68
C GLN A 78 12.86 26.34 1.15
N ARG A 79 12.19 27.28 0.48
CA ARG A 79 12.24 28.71 0.78
C ARG A 79 11.56 29.03 2.13
N PRO A 80 12.25 29.68 3.08
CA PRO A 80 11.71 29.92 4.43
C PRO A 80 10.36 30.67 4.43
N GLU A 81 10.22 31.69 3.59
CA GLU A 81 9.03 32.53 3.49
C GLU A 81 7.82 31.81 2.89
N LEU A 82 8.04 30.77 2.09
CA LEU A 82 6.98 29.92 1.55
C LEU A 82 6.65 28.76 2.50
N ARG A 83 7.67 28.15 3.12
CA ARG A 83 7.47 27.11 4.15
C ARG A 83 6.66 27.62 5.34
N ALA A 84 6.82 28.88 5.71
CA ALA A 84 6.01 29.53 6.74
C ALA A 84 4.50 29.57 6.43
N LYS A 85 4.10 29.31 5.17
CA LYS A 85 2.70 29.24 4.74
C LYS A 85 2.09 27.83 4.88
N PHE A 86 2.88 26.82 5.25
CA PHE A 86 2.37 25.47 5.45
C PHE A 86 1.40 25.43 6.64
N ALA A 87 0.16 25.06 6.37
CA ALA A 87 -0.92 25.00 7.35
C ALA A 87 -1.43 23.57 7.58
N GLY A 88 -0.80 22.56 6.97
CA GLY A 88 -1.19 21.17 7.15
C GLY A 88 -0.93 20.70 8.58
N THR A 89 -1.85 19.91 9.13
CA THR A 89 -1.70 19.34 10.48
C THR A 89 -1.85 17.81 10.46
N PRO A 90 -1.27 17.09 11.43
CA PRO A 90 -1.47 15.65 11.55
C PRO A 90 -2.95 15.24 11.62
N GLU A 91 -3.79 16.06 12.26
CA GLU A 91 -5.23 15.81 12.41
C GLU A 91 -5.96 15.85 11.06
N MET A 92 -5.51 16.68 10.11
CA MET A 92 -6.07 16.70 8.75
C MET A 92 -5.82 15.36 8.04
N LEU A 93 -4.61 14.81 8.18
CA LEU A 93 -4.25 13.52 7.60
C LEU A 93 -4.97 12.36 8.32
N GLU A 94 -5.05 12.41 9.66
CA GLU A 94 -5.81 11.44 10.45
C GLU A 94 -7.28 11.42 10.04
N ALA A 95 -7.90 12.60 9.90
CA ALA A 95 -9.28 12.72 9.47
C ALA A 95 -9.49 12.10 8.09
N TYR A 96 -8.61 12.38 7.12
CA TYR A 96 -8.66 11.78 5.79
C TYR A 96 -8.57 10.24 5.84
N LEU A 97 -7.56 9.69 6.51
CA LEU A 97 -7.36 8.24 6.59
C LEU A 97 -8.49 7.55 7.37
N THR A 98 -9.06 8.21 8.37
CA THR A 98 -10.22 7.72 9.11
C THR A 98 -11.45 7.61 8.20
N HIS A 99 -11.70 8.60 7.35
CA HIS A 99 -12.80 8.54 6.38
C HIS A 99 -12.60 7.43 5.35
N VAL A 100 -11.38 7.28 4.83
CA VAL A 100 -11.03 6.16 3.94
C VAL A 100 -11.28 4.83 4.63
N ALA A 101 -10.88 4.68 5.90
CA ALA A 101 -11.12 3.47 6.68
C ALA A 101 -12.61 3.19 6.90
N HIS A 102 -13.43 4.23 7.11
CA HIS A 102 -14.88 4.09 7.26
C HIS A 102 -15.53 3.60 5.96
N GLU A 103 -15.15 4.19 4.82
CA GLU A 103 -15.62 3.78 3.49
C GLU A 103 -15.24 2.33 3.18
N ILE A 104 -14.00 1.92 3.48
CA ILE A 104 -13.56 0.53 3.34
C ILE A 104 -14.49 -0.41 4.12
N ARG A 105 -14.74 -0.12 5.41
CA ARG A 105 -15.60 -0.97 6.25
C ARG A 105 -17.03 -1.05 5.72
N HIS A 106 -17.56 0.06 5.21
CA HIS A 106 -18.89 0.09 4.60
C HIS A 106 -18.97 -0.81 3.36
N ILE A 107 -17.97 -0.71 2.46
CA ILE A 107 -17.93 -1.53 1.24
C ILE A 107 -17.74 -3.01 1.59
N LEU A 108 -16.82 -3.35 2.51
CA LEU A 108 -16.60 -4.73 2.95
C LEU A 108 -17.87 -5.35 3.54
N ALA A 109 -18.61 -4.59 4.35
CA ALA A 109 -19.89 -5.05 4.90
C ALA A 109 -20.91 -5.33 3.78
N GLY A 110 -20.98 -4.48 2.76
CA GLY A 110 -21.81 -4.70 1.57
C GLY A 110 -21.43 -5.94 0.75
N LEU A 111 -20.15 -6.35 0.80
CA LEU A 111 -19.64 -7.57 0.16
C LEU A 111 -19.73 -8.81 1.08
N GLY A 112 -20.20 -8.66 2.33
CA GLY A 112 -20.26 -9.75 3.30
C GLY A 112 -18.89 -10.17 3.86
N LEU A 113 -17.88 -9.29 3.77
CA LEU A 113 -16.51 -9.55 4.25
C LEU A 113 -16.27 -8.84 5.59
N ARG A 114 -15.54 -9.50 6.50
CA ARG A 114 -15.27 -8.95 7.84
C ARG A 114 -13.97 -8.15 7.91
N SER A 115 -13.07 -8.35 6.95
CA SER A 115 -11.75 -7.74 6.93
C SER A 115 -11.21 -7.59 5.51
N LEU A 116 -10.22 -6.71 5.33
CA LEU A 116 -9.48 -6.63 4.07
C LEU A 116 -8.79 -7.96 3.74
N ASP A 117 -8.27 -8.66 4.75
CA ASP A 117 -7.67 -9.99 4.60
C ASP A 117 -8.61 -10.99 3.90
N ASP A 118 -9.92 -10.91 4.16
CA ASP A 118 -10.94 -11.75 3.50
C ASP A 118 -11.20 -11.34 2.03
N ALA A 119 -10.87 -10.09 1.67
CA ALA A 119 -11.01 -9.54 0.33
C ALA A 119 -9.81 -9.85 -0.58
N ILE A 120 -8.59 -9.97 -0.02
CA ILE A 120 -7.37 -10.03 -0.84
C ILE A 120 -7.44 -11.14 -1.90
N GLY A 121 -7.36 -10.75 -3.17
CA GLY A 121 -7.39 -11.66 -4.33
C GLY A 121 -8.75 -12.28 -4.66
N ARG A 122 -9.86 -11.80 -4.09
CA ARG A 122 -11.23 -12.23 -4.43
C ARG A 122 -11.74 -11.56 -5.70
N THR A 123 -11.11 -11.85 -6.84
CA THR A 123 -11.50 -11.29 -8.14
C THR A 123 -12.92 -11.70 -8.56
N ASP A 124 -13.46 -12.78 -8.00
CA ASP A 124 -14.85 -13.22 -8.17
C ASP A 124 -15.89 -12.20 -7.70
N LEU A 125 -15.50 -11.25 -6.84
CA LEU A 125 -16.36 -10.15 -6.37
C LEU A 125 -16.30 -8.91 -7.27
N LEU A 126 -15.48 -8.94 -8.32
CA LEU A 126 -15.38 -7.90 -9.32
C LEU A 126 -16.09 -8.32 -10.59
N THR A 127 -16.81 -7.37 -11.18
CA THR A 127 -17.38 -7.53 -12.52
C THR A 127 -17.16 -6.27 -13.33
N GLN A 128 -16.89 -6.44 -14.61
CA GLN A 128 -16.80 -5.32 -15.54
C GLN A 128 -18.18 -4.70 -15.70
N ARG A 129 -18.28 -3.39 -15.44
CA ARG A 129 -19.51 -2.63 -15.63
C ARG A 129 -19.62 -2.19 -17.09
N THR A 130 -20.83 -2.26 -17.63
CA THR A 130 -21.19 -1.56 -18.87
C THR A 130 -21.34 -0.06 -18.56
N THR A 131 -20.69 0.76 -19.36
CA THR A 131 -20.64 2.22 -19.17
C THR A 131 -21.64 2.95 -20.06
N GLY A 132 -22.09 2.32 -21.15
CA GLY A 132 -22.91 2.97 -22.18
C GLY A 132 -22.09 3.79 -23.17
N GLU A 133 -20.77 3.80 -23.03
CA GLU A 133 -19.83 4.46 -23.95
C GLU A 133 -19.16 3.40 -24.82
N ALA A 134 -19.35 3.53 -26.14
CA ALA A 134 -19.00 2.48 -27.09
C ALA A 134 -17.50 2.15 -27.14
N ARG A 135 -16.61 3.08 -26.80
CA ARG A 135 -15.17 2.82 -26.76
C ARG A 135 -14.75 2.12 -25.47
N ALA A 136 -15.26 2.54 -24.32
CA ALA A 136 -15.01 1.91 -23.02
C ALA A 136 -15.55 0.48 -22.97
N ASP A 137 -16.75 0.25 -23.53
CA ASP A 137 -17.40 -1.06 -23.53
C ASP A 137 -16.72 -2.08 -24.48
N ARG A 138 -15.73 -1.66 -25.28
CA ARG A 138 -14.87 -2.57 -26.08
C ARG A 138 -13.68 -3.12 -25.31
N LEU A 139 -13.38 -2.59 -24.12
CA LEU A 139 -12.29 -3.10 -23.31
C LEU A 139 -12.66 -4.48 -22.77
N ASP A 140 -11.72 -5.42 -22.82
CA ASP A 140 -11.86 -6.73 -22.21
C ASP A 140 -11.01 -6.78 -20.94
N LEU A 141 -11.67 -6.80 -19.78
CA LEU A 141 -11.01 -6.88 -18.48
C LEU A 141 -10.91 -8.32 -17.95
N SER A 142 -11.34 -9.33 -18.72
CA SER A 142 -11.38 -10.74 -18.28
C SER A 142 -10.03 -11.24 -17.74
N ASN A 143 -8.94 -10.86 -18.39
CA ASN A 143 -7.58 -11.24 -17.97
C ASN A 143 -7.17 -10.69 -16.59
N LEU A 144 -7.78 -9.59 -16.14
CA LEU A 144 -7.53 -9.04 -14.80
C LEU A 144 -8.31 -9.79 -13.72
N LEU A 145 -9.40 -10.47 -14.09
CA LEU A 145 -10.37 -11.05 -13.15
C LEU A 145 -10.21 -12.57 -12.97
N VAL A 146 -9.16 -13.17 -13.54
CA VAL A 146 -8.88 -14.61 -13.47
C VAL A 146 -8.62 -15.05 -12.03
N ASP A 147 -9.32 -16.09 -11.57
CA ASP A 147 -8.93 -16.83 -10.36
C ASP A 147 -7.97 -17.96 -10.75
N ASP A 148 -6.71 -17.84 -10.34
CA ASP A 148 -5.62 -18.74 -10.75
C ASP A 148 -5.46 -20.02 -9.88
N GLY A 149 -6.48 -20.38 -9.08
CA GLY A 149 -6.59 -21.71 -8.46
C GLY A 149 -6.51 -21.71 -6.93
N SER A 150 -5.92 -22.76 -6.33
CA SER A 150 -5.95 -23.02 -4.88
C SER A 150 -4.78 -22.43 -4.08
N GLU A 151 -3.79 -21.83 -4.76
CA GLU A 151 -2.62 -21.23 -4.10
C GLU A 151 -3.02 -20.03 -3.23
N PRO A 152 -2.24 -19.70 -2.17
CA PRO A 152 -2.51 -18.56 -1.31
C PRO A 152 -2.76 -17.27 -2.08
N ARG A 153 -3.85 -16.57 -1.76
CA ARG A 153 -4.19 -15.27 -2.37
C ARG A 153 -3.42 -14.10 -1.76
N ARG A 154 -2.82 -14.29 -0.58
CA ARG A 154 -2.19 -13.22 0.20
C ARG A 154 -0.89 -13.66 0.86
N PHE A 155 -0.19 -12.69 1.43
CA PHE A 155 1.01 -12.95 2.22
C PHE A 155 0.67 -13.69 3.52
N HIS A 156 1.47 -14.69 3.87
CA HIS A 156 1.40 -15.35 5.18
C HIS A 156 2.65 -15.01 6.00
N LYS A 157 2.47 -14.46 7.21
CA LYS A 157 3.58 -14.13 8.13
C LYS A 157 4.44 -15.36 8.47
N THR A 158 3.87 -16.55 8.43
CA THR A 158 4.58 -17.81 8.70
C THR A 158 5.18 -18.35 7.42
N VAL A 159 6.30 -17.76 6.96
CA VAL A 159 7.18 -18.50 6.05
C VAL A 159 7.88 -19.53 6.92
N GLY A 160 7.36 -20.76 6.95
CA GLY A 160 8.07 -21.88 7.54
C GLY A 160 9.48 -21.87 6.96
N THR A 161 10.50 -21.70 7.80
CA THR A 161 11.89 -21.77 7.34
C THR A 161 12.04 -23.08 6.59
N PRO A 162 12.49 -23.09 5.32
CA PRO A 162 12.77 -24.34 4.64
C PRO A 162 13.73 -25.13 5.54
N THR A 163 13.34 -26.34 5.93
CA THR A 163 14.12 -27.20 6.83
C THR A 163 15.56 -27.40 6.35
N ALA A 164 15.82 -27.15 5.06
CA ALA A 164 17.13 -27.19 4.44
C ALA A 164 18.05 -25.98 4.73
N LEU A 165 17.51 -24.83 5.18
CA LEU A 165 18.31 -23.64 5.51
C LEU A 165 18.75 -23.60 6.98
N SER A 166 18.04 -24.29 7.89
CA SER A 166 18.51 -24.47 9.27
C SER A 166 19.66 -25.48 9.38
N ALA A 167 19.87 -26.32 8.35
CA ALA A 167 20.92 -27.33 8.32
C ALA A 167 22.31 -26.79 7.91
N ARG A 168 22.43 -25.52 7.52
CA ARG A 168 23.73 -24.87 7.29
C ARG A 168 23.97 -23.91 8.44
N GLY A 169 24.84 -24.30 9.37
CA GLY A 169 25.21 -23.54 10.55
C GLY A 169 25.91 -22.21 10.22
N TRP A 170 25.13 -21.19 9.87
CA TRP A 170 25.61 -19.81 9.82
C TRP A 170 25.36 -19.16 11.18
N ALA A 171 26.38 -19.17 12.03
CA ALA A 171 26.37 -18.39 13.26
C ALA A 171 26.75 -16.93 12.95
N VAL A 172 25.82 -16.00 13.17
CA VAL A 172 26.12 -14.55 13.15
C VAL A 172 27.03 -14.25 14.35
N ARG A 173 28.29 -13.88 14.09
CA ARG A 173 29.18 -13.36 15.14
C ARG A 173 28.74 -11.95 15.52
N SER A 174 28.01 -11.81 16.62
CA SER A 174 27.71 -10.51 17.22
C SER A 174 28.97 -9.92 17.88
N ARG A 175 29.68 -9.03 17.17
CA ARG A 175 30.63 -8.09 17.80
C ARG A 175 29.88 -6.84 18.25
N TRP A 176 28.95 -6.98 19.18
CA TRP A 176 28.38 -5.85 19.90
C TRP A 176 28.27 -6.23 21.37
N SER A 177 29.42 -6.44 22.01
CA SER A 177 29.55 -6.55 23.45
C SER A 177 30.07 -5.22 23.99
N SER A 178 29.18 -4.46 24.61
CA SER A 178 29.42 -3.68 25.83
C SER A 178 30.64 -2.75 25.84
N ALA A 179 30.48 -1.52 25.35
CA ALA A 179 31.39 -0.41 25.63
C ALA A 179 30.65 0.85 26.12
N HIS A 180 29.68 0.67 27.03
CA HIS A 180 29.18 1.77 27.87
C HIS A 180 28.85 1.23 29.26
N ARG A 181 29.89 0.95 30.05
CA ARG A 181 29.78 0.90 31.51
C ARG A 181 30.56 2.07 32.08
N ARG A 182 29.82 2.92 32.79
CA ARG A 182 30.20 4.17 33.45
C ARG A 182 31.40 3.94 34.39
N ARG A 183 32.39 4.83 34.38
CA ARG A 183 33.39 4.95 35.45
C ARG A 183 32.82 5.85 36.55
N PRO A 184 32.80 5.43 37.83
CA PRO A 184 32.68 6.37 38.94
C PRO A 184 34.05 7.00 39.19
N GLY A 185 34.10 8.33 39.29
CA GLY A 185 35.32 9.06 39.69
C GLY A 185 35.49 9.04 41.21
N PRO A 186 36.72 8.89 41.74
CA PRO A 186 37.00 9.14 43.15
C PRO A 186 37.42 10.59 43.38
N HIS A 187 37.08 11.09 44.56
CA HIS A 187 37.47 12.37 45.13
C HIS A 187 38.99 12.60 45.14
N GLY A 188 39.36 13.86 44.89
CA GLY A 188 40.64 14.51 45.12
C GLY A 188 40.43 16.01 44.99
#